data_AF-A0A1A9A892-F1
#
_entry.id   AF-A0A1A9A892-F1
#
_cell.length_a   1.000
_cell.length_b   1.000
_cell.length_c   1.000
_cell.angle_alpha   90.00
_cell.angle_beta   90.00
_cell.angle_gamma   90.00
#
_symmetry.space_group_name_H-M   'P 1'
#
loop_
_entity.id
_entity.type
_entity.pdbx_description
1 polymer ?
#
loop_
_entity_poly.entity_id
_entity_poly.type
_entity_poly.pdbx_seq_one_letter_code
_entity_poly.pdbx_strand_id
1 'polypeptide(L)'
;MTFLDTPPPRLSDNHYNNLDGRASSRGDETKCSLLISEFRNDFNSNEFESFCKKITGAIGEYSVMPTLINLDKYRCKYFNLWICDNMLKLLKDLKHPKFNNIKNKITEIWEKNNLKNNCEWHFISYIHDSDYDKIKKLYEYALNYSTFKRYFVTRNKLCNTDYKIYIEESLKIYEEAKHKCTSGSHAKSLLCTALQDVQSVYEGDELSTITCNGEISIEKIRAEVQKLLTKEQAIMPPLVGASQSYGDQNEIENLGQLHENTPKETSSFSNTQKATSVVFPLFGILLSFFLFYKFTPAATWLHSHLQSKKNISFNLNEEETHDLLENTHNSIIENSNTHLVGYHPS
;
A
#
# COMPACT_ATOMS: atom_id res chain seq x y z
N MET A 1 -26.89 23.02 0.21
CA MET A 1 -25.44 22.71 0.27
C MET A 1 -24.94 22.49 -1.16
N THR A 2 -24.36 23.51 -1.78
CA THR A 2 -23.76 23.41 -3.11
C THR A 2 -22.51 22.55 -3.02
N PHE A 3 -22.59 21.30 -3.50
CA PHE A 3 -21.41 20.45 -3.58
C PHE A 3 -20.43 21.06 -4.58
N LEU A 4 -19.20 21.32 -4.14
CA LEU A 4 -18.11 21.79 -5.00
C LEU A 4 -18.05 20.99 -6.31
N ASP A 5 -18.06 21.71 -7.42
CA ASP A 5 -17.90 21.21 -8.80
C ASP A 5 -16.43 21.00 -9.19
N THR A 6 -15.52 21.11 -8.21
CA THR A 6 -14.10 20.86 -8.42
C THR A 6 -13.76 19.38 -8.21
N PRO A 7 -12.89 18.80 -9.05
CA PRO A 7 -12.38 17.45 -8.83
C PRO A 7 -11.72 17.33 -7.45
N PRO A 8 -11.93 16.20 -6.75
CA PRO A 8 -11.31 16.00 -5.45
C PRO A 8 -9.79 15.87 -5.61
N PRO A 9 -8.99 16.43 -4.68
CA PRO A 9 -7.55 16.22 -4.70
C PRO A 9 -7.20 14.73 -4.61
N ARG A 10 -6.07 14.34 -5.19
CA ARG A 10 -5.52 12.98 -5.03
C ARG A 10 -5.25 12.71 -3.55
N LEU A 11 -5.87 11.67 -3.01
CA LEU A 11 -5.65 11.21 -1.64
C LEU A 11 -4.19 10.82 -1.40
N SER A 12 -3.50 10.26 -2.41
CA SER A 12 -2.07 9.97 -2.35
C SER A 12 -1.22 11.21 -2.13
N ASP A 13 -1.48 12.29 -2.87
CA ASP A 13 -0.74 13.54 -2.75
C ASP A 13 -0.98 14.16 -1.39
N ASN A 14 -2.26 14.21 -0.97
CA ASN A 14 -2.63 14.71 0.34
C ASN A 14 -1.96 13.90 1.46
N HIS A 15 -1.91 12.57 1.33
CA HIS A 15 -1.26 11.70 2.30
C HIS A 15 0.23 12.04 2.42
N TYR A 16 0.98 12.04 1.32
CA TYR A 16 2.42 12.32 1.37
C TYR A 16 2.74 13.77 1.76
N ASN A 17 1.94 14.75 1.34
CA ASN A 17 2.09 16.14 1.77
C ASN A 17 1.83 16.30 3.27
N ASN A 18 0.83 15.59 3.81
CA ASN A 18 0.57 15.58 5.24
C ASN A 18 1.72 14.94 6.02
N LEU A 19 2.26 13.80 5.53
CA LEU A 19 3.45 13.17 6.10
C LEU A 19 4.62 14.14 6.10
N ASP A 20 4.91 14.79 4.96
CA ASP A 20 5.99 15.77 4.83
C ASP A 20 5.84 16.91 5.85
N GLY A 21 4.66 17.54 5.93
CA GLY A 21 4.41 18.66 6.82
C GLY A 21 4.50 18.27 8.30
N ARG A 22 3.83 17.19 8.69
CA ARG A 22 3.83 16.71 10.07
C ARG A 22 5.23 16.28 10.50
N ALA A 23 5.90 15.47 9.69
CA ALA A 23 7.22 14.96 9.99
C ALA A 23 8.25 16.10 10.14
N SER A 24 8.20 17.09 9.26
CA SER A 24 9.09 18.27 9.34
C SER A 24 8.93 19.02 10.67
N SER A 25 7.72 19.12 11.20
CA SER A 25 7.44 19.79 12.49
C SER A 25 7.80 18.96 13.74
N ARG A 26 7.96 17.64 13.57
CA ARG A 26 8.20 16.68 14.67
C ARG A 26 9.59 16.05 14.60
N GLY A 27 10.47 16.57 13.76
CA GLY A 27 11.84 16.10 13.61
C GLY A 27 12.64 16.20 14.90
N ASP A 28 13.54 15.25 15.12
CA ASP A 28 14.41 15.23 16.30
C ASP A 28 15.66 16.08 16.02
N GLU A 29 15.65 17.32 16.51
CA GLU A 29 16.74 18.28 16.28
C GLU A 29 18.09 17.78 16.81
N THR A 30 18.09 17.03 17.92
CA THR A 30 19.33 16.52 18.52
C THR A 30 19.93 15.43 17.64
N LYS A 31 19.11 14.46 17.21
CA LYS A 31 19.56 13.42 16.25
C LYS A 31 20.02 14.06 14.94
N CYS A 32 19.32 15.07 14.45
CA CYS A 32 19.70 15.74 13.22
C CYS A 32 20.99 16.53 13.33
N SER A 33 21.23 17.23 14.43
CA SER A 33 22.51 17.91 14.68
C SER A 33 23.70 16.94 14.66
N LEU A 34 23.52 15.75 15.26
CA LEU A 34 24.54 14.69 15.22
C LEU A 34 24.78 14.18 13.79
N LEU A 35 23.71 13.87 13.05
CA LEU A 35 23.84 13.40 11.67
C LEU A 35 24.42 14.46 10.73
N ILE A 36 24.05 15.73 10.89
CA ILE A 36 24.63 16.85 10.13
C ILE A 36 26.14 16.93 10.35
N SER A 37 26.61 16.69 11.58
CA SER A 37 28.05 16.67 11.85
C SER A 37 28.79 15.53 11.12
N GLU A 38 28.14 14.37 10.97
CA GLU A 38 28.69 13.19 10.30
C GLU A 38 28.72 13.34 8.76
N PHE A 39 27.74 14.04 8.19
CA PHE A 39 27.55 14.18 6.74
C PHE A 39 27.83 15.60 6.20
N ARG A 40 28.47 16.46 6.98
CA ARG A 40 28.64 17.91 6.70
C ARG A 40 29.19 18.21 5.30
N ASN A 41 30.10 17.38 4.80
CA ASN A 41 30.78 17.60 3.52
C ASN A 41 30.12 16.86 2.35
N ASP A 42 29.09 16.05 2.61
CA ASP A 42 28.47 15.19 1.61
C ASP A 42 27.18 15.80 1.01
N PHE A 43 26.52 16.70 1.76
CA PHE A 43 25.24 17.28 1.37
C PHE A 43 25.17 18.76 1.71
N ASN A 44 24.27 19.49 1.04
CA ASN A 44 23.90 20.82 1.48
C ASN A 44 23.27 20.73 2.88
N SER A 45 23.75 21.54 3.83
CA SER A 45 23.32 21.48 5.23
C SER A 45 21.80 21.62 5.40
N ASN A 46 21.16 22.53 4.64
CA ASN A 46 19.72 22.78 4.75
C ASN A 46 18.91 21.63 4.13
N GLU A 47 19.37 21.09 3.00
CA GLU A 47 18.74 19.94 2.34
C GLU A 47 18.80 18.70 3.24
N PHE A 48 19.96 18.43 3.84
CA PHE A 48 20.14 17.30 4.75
C PHE A 48 19.40 17.49 6.07
N GLU A 49 19.39 18.70 6.65
CA GLU A 49 18.60 18.99 7.84
C GLU A 49 17.10 18.76 7.60
N SER A 50 16.58 19.27 6.47
CA SER A 50 15.18 19.07 6.07
C SER A 50 14.86 17.58 5.91
N PHE A 51 15.70 16.83 5.19
CA PHE A 51 15.58 15.38 5.08
C PHE A 51 15.59 14.70 6.46
N CYS A 52 16.55 15.06 7.33
CA CYS A 52 16.68 14.43 8.64
C CYS A 52 15.45 14.69 9.52
N LYS A 53 14.93 15.92 9.54
CA LYS A 53 13.72 16.28 10.27
C LYS A 53 12.53 15.45 9.78
N LYS A 54 12.36 15.32 8.47
CA LYS A 54 11.34 14.45 7.87
C LYS A 54 11.50 12.99 8.31
N ILE A 55 12.68 12.39 8.15
CA ILE A 55 12.89 10.97 8.49
C ILE A 55 12.64 10.72 9.99
N THR A 56 13.27 11.51 10.85
CA THR A 56 13.18 11.31 12.31
C THR A 56 11.76 11.55 12.82
N GLY A 57 11.10 12.61 12.36
CA GLY A 57 9.73 12.93 12.74
C GLY A 57 8.73 11.90 12.24
N ALA A 58 8.88 11.43 10.99
CA ALA A 58 7.96 10.43 10.43
C ALA A 58 8.11 9.07 11.12
N ILE A 59 9.34 8.62 11.41
CA ILE A 59 9.56 7.37 12.15
C ILE A 59 9.01 7.48 13.58
N GLY A 60 9.25 8.62 14.27
CA GLY A 60 8.78 8.84 15.64
C GLY A 60 7.26 8.94 15.76
N GLU A 61 6.58 9.46 14.74
CA GLU A 61 5.12 9.70 14.75
C GLU A 61 4.33 8.62 14.00
N TYR A 62 4.96 7.53 13.55
CA TYR A 62 4.31 6.52 12.71
C TYR A 62 2.99 5.98 13.30
N SER A 63 2.95 5.71 14.61
CA SER A 63 1.79 5.13 15.30
C SER A 63 0.55 6.02 15.26
N VAL A 64 0.75 7.34 15.16
CA VAL A 64 -0.27 8.37 15.24
C VAL A 64 -0.53 9.04 13.88
N MET A 65 0.07 8.53 12.79
CA MET A 65 -0.16 9.01 11.43
C MET A 65 -1.62 8.85 10.99
N PRO A 66 -2.14 9.73 10.11
CA PRO A 66 -3.48 9.59 9.56
C PRO A 66 -3.69 8.26 8.87
N THR A 67 -4.89 7.70 9.01
CA THR A 67 -5.27 6.44 8.39
C THR A 67 -5.43 6.56 6.88
N LEU A 68 -5.11 5.49 6.16
CA LEU A 68 -5.35 5.41 4.72
C LEU A 68 -6.75 4.87 4.42
N ILE A 69 -7.56 5.65 3.70
CA ILE A 69 -8.92 5.25 3.32
C ILE A 69 -8.86 3.94 2.53
N ASN A 70 -9.55 2.92 3.01
CA ASN A 70 -9.62 1.54 2.49
C ASN A 70 -8.30 0.75 2.46
N LEU A 71 -7.15 1.37 2.76
CA LEU A 71 -5.81 0.78 2.57
C LEU A 71 -4.94 0.85 3.84
N ASP A 72 -5.52 1.14 5.01
CA ASP A 72 -4.78 1.28 6.27
C ASP A 72 -4.00 0.01 6.67
N LYS A 73 -4.52 -1.17 6.31
CA LYS A 73 -3.80 -2.45 6.41
C LYS A 73 -2.42 -2.41 5.75
N TYR A 74 -2.26 -1.60 4.71
CA TYR A 74 -1.02 -1.44 3.93
C TYR A 74 -0.22 -0.19 4.31
N ARG A 75 -0.59 0.52 5.39
CA ARG A 75 0.08 1.75 5.85
C ARG A 75 1.60 1.63 5.92
N CYS A 76 2.12 0.49 6.37
CA CYS A 76 3.56 0.26 6.41
C CYS A 76 4.22 0.29 5.02
N LYS A 77 3.55 -0.20 3.97
CA LYS A 77 4.07 -0.19 2.60
C LYS A 77 4.12 1.23 2.04
N TYR A 78 3.05 2.01 2.21
CA TYR A 78 3.05 3.44 1.85
C TYR A 78 4.15 4.21 2.59
N PHE A 79 4.35 3.93 3.88
CA PHE A 79 5.41 4.57 4.65
C PHE A 79 6.80 4.23 4.11
N ASN A 80 7.06 2.96 3.78
CA ASN A 80 8.34 2.57 3.16
C ASN A 80 8.55 3.22 1.79
N LEU A 81 7.52 3.33 0.95
CA LEU A 81 7.60 4.03 -0.33
C LEU A 81 7.89 5.53 -0.15
N TRP A 82 7.31 6.17 0.86
CA TRP A 82 7.60 7.55 1.21
C TRP A 82 9.05 7.75 1.67
N ILE A 83 9.63 6.78 2.38
CA ILE A 83 11.06 6.79 2.76
C ILE A 83 11.93 6.69 1.52
N CYS A 84 11.61 5.78 0.58
CA CYS A 84 12.32 5.69 -0.70
C CYS A 84 12.30 7.02 -1.45
N ASP A 85 11.13 7.66 -1.54
CA ASP A 85 10.97 8.95 -2.22
C ASP A 85 11.85 10.06 -1.60
N ASN A 86 11.89 10.15 -0.27
CA ASN A 86 12.75 11.13 0.42
C ASN A 86 14.25 10.80 0.28
N MET A 87 14.63 9.51 0.29
CA MET A 87 16.01 9.11 0.05
C MET A 87 16.46 9.44 -1.37
N LEU A 88 15.64 9.15 -2.38
CA LEU A 88 15.92 9.45 -3.78
C LEU A 88 16.04 10.95 -4.01
N LYS A 89 15.19 11.77 -3.36
CA LYS A 89 15.29 13.24 -3.40
C LYS A 89 16.61 13.77 -2.86
N LEU A 90 17.08 13.25 -1.72
CA LEU A 90 18.35 13.67 -1.11
C LEU A 90 19.55 13.19 -1.93
N LEU A 91 19.56 11.90 -2.28
CA LEU A 91 20.74 11.24 -2.85
C LEU A 91 20.90 11.51 -4.35
N LYS A 92 19.79 11.72 -5.07
CA LYS A 92 19.69 11.95 -6.53
C LYS A 92 20.16 10.78 -7.40
N ASP A 93 21.08 9.95 -6.90
CA ASP A 93 21.59 8.72 -7.49
C ASP A 93 21.73 7.63 -6.42
N LEU A 94 21.29 6.41 -6.75
CA LEU A 94 21.47 5.23 -5.89
C LEU A 94 22.93 4.80 -5.74
N LYS A 95 23.81 5.22 -6.65
CA LYS A 95 25.26 4.99 -6.58
C LYS A 95 25.99 5.98 -5.67
N HIS A 96 25.26 6.91 -5.02
CA HIS A 96 25.87 7.89 -4.13
C HIS A 96 26.69 7.20 -3.02
N PRO A 97 27.94 7.63 -2.76
CA PRO A 97 28.84 6.94 -1.83
C PRO A 97 28.30 6.85 -0.40
N LYS A 98 27.41 7.77 -0.02
CA LYS A 98 26.76 7.81 1.30
C LYS A 98 25.41 7.09 1.39
N PHE A 99 24.96 6.43 0.32
CA PHE A 99 23.71 5.68 0.30
C PHE A 99 23.65 4.68 1.47
N ASN A 100 24.67 3.83 1.61
CA ASN A 100 24.71 2.80 2.65
C ASN A 100 24.77 3.41 4.07
N ASN A 101 25.49 4.50 4.25
CA ASN A 101 25.55 5.21 5.54
C ASN A 101 24.16 5.74 5.92
N ILE A 102 23.48 6.44 5.01
CA ILE A 102 22.14 6.98 5.27
C ILE A 102 21.14 5.85 5.52
N LYS A 103 21.15 4.80 4.69
CA LYS A 103 20.33 3.60 4.88
C LYS A 103 20.53 3.01 6.29
N ASN A 104 21.77 2.86 6.75
CA ASN A 104 22.06 2.32 8.07
C ASN A 104 21.53 3.24 9.18
N LYS A 105 21.68 4.56 9.05
CA LYS A 105 21.14 5.51 10.05
C LYS A 105 19.62 5.49 10.13
N ILE A 106 18.92 5.43 8.99
CA ILE A 106 17.45 5.28 8.97
C ILE A 106 17.05 4.00 9.71
N THR A 107 17.75 2.90 9.41
CA THR A 107 17.54 1.58 10.03
C THR A 107 17.74 1.64 11.55
N GLU A 108 18.83 2.25 12.03
CA GLU A 108 19.07 2.44 13.47
C GLU A 108 17.98 3.28 14.15
N ILE A 109 17.54 4.37 13.51
CA ILE A 109 16.46 5.22 14.04
C ILE A 109 15.16 4.43 14.12
N TRP A 110 14.85 3.64 13.11
CA TRP A 110 13.68 2.78 13.05
C TRP A 110 13.66 1.73 14.17
N GLU A 111 14.81 1.10 14.43
CA GLU A 111 15.03 0.14 15.52
C GLU A 111 14.84 0.78 16.89
N LYS A 112 15.48 1.94 17.11
CA LYS A 112 15.40 2.68 18.39
C LYS A 112 13.97 3.13 18.72
N ASN A 113 13.12 3.35 17.71
CA ASN A 113 11.71 3.66 17.89
C ASN A 113 10.82 2.41 18.05
N ASN A 114 11.41 1.21 18.14
CA ASN A 114 10.70 -0.08 18.22
C ASN A 114 9.68 -0.29 17.09
N LEU A 115 9.90 0.37 15.95
CA LEU A 115 8.92 0.40 14.87
C LEU A 115 8.88 -0.94 14.11
N LYS A 116 9.96 -1.72 14.14
CA LYS A 116 10.08 -3.03 13.48
C LYS A 116 8.94 -4.00 13.80
N ASN A 117 8.39 -3.94 15.02
CA ASN A 117 7.28 -4.81 15.44
C ASN A 117 5.94 -4.42 14.79
N ASN A 118 5.80 -3.18 14.33
CA ASN A 118 4.57 -2.64 13.75
C ASN A 118 4.70 -2.39 12.23
N CYS A 119 5.92 -2.15 11.76
CA CYS A 119 6.23 -1.88 10.38
C CYS A 119 7.71 -2.22 10.10
N GLU A 120 7.95 -3.19 9.22
CA GLU A 120 9.29 -3.55 8.78
C GLU A 120 9.82 -2.54 7.75
N TRP A 121 11.13 -2.32 7.73
CA TRP A 121 11.80 -1.35 6.86
C TRP A 121 12.06 -1.86 5.43
N HIS A 122 11.01 -2.30 4.74
CA HIS A 122 11.09 -2.82 3.37
C HIS A 122 11.58 -1.80 2.32
N PHE A 123 11.78 -0.53 2.68
CA PHE A 123 12.36 0.50 1.81
C PHE A 123 13.69 0.07 1.19
N ILE A 124 14.49 -0.75 1.90
CA ILE A 124 15.77 -1.29 1.42
C ILE A 124 15.56 -2.18 0.19
N SER A 125 14.46 -2.94 0.16
CA SER A 125 14.10 -3.78 -0.98
C SER A 125 13.49 -2.94 -2.11
N TYR A 126 12.57 -2.03 -1.77
CA TYR A 126 11.88 -1.19 -2.77
C TYR A 126 12.83 -0.28 -3.55
N ILE A 127 13.78 0.37 -2.87
CA ILE A 127 14.64 1.40 -3.50
C ILE A 127 15.57 0.86 -4.59
N HIS A 128 15.80 -0.46 -4.62
CA HIS A 128 16.62 -1.12 -5.65
C HIS A 128 15.79 -1.90 -6.67
N ASP A 129 14.47 -1.94 -6.51
CA ASP A 129 13.60 -2.65 -7.43
C ASP A 129 13.43 -1.85 -8.72
N SER A 130 13.64 -2.51 -9.87
CA SER A 130 13.51 -1.88 -11.18
C SER A 130 12.10 -1.39 -11.49
N ASP A 131 11.07 -1.96 -10.84
CA ASP A 131 9.67 -1.57 -10.97
C ASP A 131 9.21 -0.66 -9.82
N TYR A 132 10.12 -0.07 -9.02
CA TYR A 132 9.79 0.83 -7.91
C TYR A 132 8.74 1.89 -8.28
N ASP A 133 8.93 2.61 -9.39
CA ASP A 133 8.00 3.67 -9.81
C ASP A 133 6.61 3.11 -10.12
N LYS A 134 6.54 1.90 -10.72
CA LYS A 134 5.27 1.23 -11.01
C LYS A 134 4.59 0.76 -9.74
N ILE A 135 5.35 0.19 -8.80
CA ILE A 135 4.85 -0.21 -7.48
C ILE A 135 4.23 1.00 -6.77
N LYS A 136 4.96 2.11 -6.71
CA LYS A 136 4.50 3.35 -6.07
C LYS A 136 3.21 3.86 -6.72
N LYS A 137 3.20 4.02 -8.05
CA LYS A 137 2.04 4.50 -8.80
C LYS A 137 0.82 3.58 -8.64
N LEU A 138 1.01 2.26 -8.59
CA LEU A 138 -0.07 1.29 -8.38
C LEU A 138 -0.74 1.47 -7.01
N TYR A 139 0.05 1.62 -5.94
CA TYR A 139 -0.47 1.93 -4.60
C TYR A 139 -1.17 3.29 -4.55
N GLU A 140 -0.59 4.32 -5.15
CA GLU A 140 -1.21 5.64 -5.21
C GLU A 140 -2.56 5.60 -5.93
N TYR A 141 -2.63 4.89 -7.06
CA TYR A 141 -3.87 4.72 -7.79
C TYR A 141 -4.95 4.02 -6.96
N ALA A 142 -4.60 2.91 -6.29
CA ALA A 142 -5.52 2.21 -5.40
C ALA A 142 -6.06 3.13 -4.28
N LEU A 143 -5.21 3.99 -3.72
CA LEU A 143 -5.62 4.95 -2.70
C LEU A 143 -6.58 6.02 -3.24
N ASN A 144 -6.37 6.46 -4.47
CA ASN A 144 -7.19 7.47 -5.13
C ASN A 144 -8.52 6.92 -5.67
N TYR A 145 -8.56 5.63 -6.00
CA TYR A 145 -9.63 5.00 -6.77
C TYR A 145 -11.03 5.23 -6.18
N SER A 146 -11.23 5.02 -4.88
CA SER A 146 -12.56 5.15 -4.25
C SER A 146 -13.14 6.57 -4.41
N THR A 147 -12.28 7.58 -4.30
CA THR A 147 -12.67 8.99 -4.42
C THR A 147 -12.93 9.36 -5.88
N PHE A 148 -12.11 8.84 -6.80
CA PHE A 148 -12.29 9.02 -8.23
C PHE A 148 -13.56 8.35 -8.75
N LYS A 149 -13.80 7.09 -8.36
CA LYS A 149 -15.02 6.34 -8.70
C LYS A 149 -16.25 7.11 -8.27
N ARG A 150 -16.28 7.61 -7.03
CA ARG A 150 -17.39 8.43 -6.53
C ARG A 150 -17.58 9.70 -7.35
N TYR A 151 -16.51 10.40 -7.69
CA TYR A 151 -16.63 11.69 -8.36
C TYR A 151 -16.92 11.56 -9.87
N PHE A 152 -16.10 10.82 -10.61
CA PHE A 152 -16.21 10.71 -12.06
C PHE A 152 -17.32 9.75 -12.49
N VAL A 153 -17.45 8.60 -11.82
CA VAL A 153 -18.43 7.57 -12.23
C VAL A 153 -19.77 7.78 -11.56
N THR A 154 -19.82 7.79 -10.22
CA THR A 154 -21.11 7.86 -9.49
C THR A 154 -21.81 9.22 -9.66
N ARG A 155 -21.06 10.33 -9.63
CA ARG A 155 -21.62 11.68 -9.82
C ARG A 155 -21.59 12.14 -11.28
N ASN A 156 -21.12 11.30 -12.20
CA ASN A 156 -21.02 11.57 -13.64
C ASN A 156 -20.35 12.93 -13.94
N LYS A 157 -19.25 13.23 -13.25
CA LYS A 157 -18.52 14.50 -13.40
C LYS A 157 -17.40 14.37 -14.43
N LEU A 158 -17.15 15.47 -15.12
CA LEU A 158 -16.09 15.56 -16.11
C LEU A 158 -14.71 15.51 -15.44
N CYS A 159 -13.80 14.68 -15.95
CA CYS A 159 -12.38 14.87 -15.64
C CYS A 159 -11.76 15.87 -16.59
N ASN A 160 -10.78 16.59 -16.06
CA ASN A 160 -9.89 17.41 -16.87
C ASN A 160 -8.78 16.53 -17.47
N THR A 161 -7.95 17.15 -18.30
CA THR A 161 -6.81 16.51 -18.96
C THR A 161 -5.86 15.82 -17.97
N ASP A 162 -5.55 16.46 -16.85
CA ASP A 162 -4.59 15.94 -15.87
C ASP A 162 -5.07 14.63 -15.22
N TYR A 163 -6.35 14.58 -14.81
CA TYR A 163 -6.94 13.36 -14.26
C TYR A 163 -7.05 12.26 -15.32
N LYS A 164 -7.37 12.61 -16.56
CA LYS A 164 -7.42 11.65 -17.66
C LYS A 164 -6.05 11.00 -17.88
N ILE A 165 -4.99 11.79 -18.00
CA ILE A 165 -3.61 11.30 -18.17
C ILE A 165 -3.22 10.42 -16.98
N TYR A 166 -3.48 10.88 -15.76
CA TYR A 166 -3.17 10.11 -14.55
C TYR A 166 -3.88 8.76 -14.52
N ILE A 167 -5.18 8.71 -14.84
CA ILE A 167 -5.95 7.46 -14.84
C ILE A 167 -5.46 6.53 -15.96
N GLU A 168 -5.24 7.04 -17.17
CA GLU A 168 -4.73 6.24 -18.30
C GLU A 168 -3.36 5.62 -17.98
N GLU A 169 -2.42 6.39 -17.42
CA GLU A 169 -1.13 5.87 -16.96
C GLU A 169 -1.29 4.81 -15.86
N SER A 170 -2.17 5.05 -14.90
CA SER A 170 -2.40 4.13 -13.78
C SER A 170 -3.00 2.80 -14.25
N LEU A 171 -3.96 2.85 -15.18
CA LEU A 171 -4.55 1.66 -15.80
C LEU A 171 -3.54 0.88 -16.63
N LYS A 172 -2.65 1.57 -17.36
CA LYS A 172 -1.57 0.95 -18.10
C LYS A 172 -0.65 0.14 -17.16
N ILE A 173 -0.28 0.72 -16.02
CA ILE A 173 0.52 0.05 -14.99
C ILE A 173 -0.23 -1.14 -14.39
N TYR A 174 -1.52 -0.98 -14.10
CA TYR A 174 -2.35 -2.05 -13.55
C TYR A 174 -2.45 -3.26 -14.49
N GLU A 175 -2.74 -3.02 -15.78
CA GLU A 175 -2.84 -4.10 -16.77
C GLU A 175 -1.45 -4.71 -17.09
N GLU A 176 -0.38 -3.91 -17.08
CA GLU A 176 1.00 -4.42 -17.21
C GLU A 176 1.34 -5.36 -16.03
N ALA A 177 1.02 -4.95 -14.80
CA ALA A 177 1.22 -5.77 -13.61
C ALA A 177 0.41 -7.07 -13.69
N LYS A 178 -0.88 -6.99 -14.07
CA LYS A 178 -1.71 -8.18 -14.27
C LYS A 178 -1.07 -9.15 -15.26
N HIS A 179 -0.65 -8.67 -16.43
CA HIS A 179 -0.01 -9.53 -17.42
C HIS A 179 1.29 -10.15 -16.88
N LYS A 180 2.18 -9.35 -16.27
CA LYS A 180 3.46 -9.84 -15.72
C LYS A 180 3.30 -10.84 -14.57
N CYS A 181 2.16 -10.85 -13.88
CA CYS A 181 1.92 -11.65 -12.69
C CYS A 181 1.08 -12.93 -12.91
N THR A 182 0.76 -13.31 -14.15
CA THR A 182 -0.14 -14.43 -14.53
C THR A 182 0.38 -15.86 -14.28
N SER A 183 1.35 -16.04 -13.39
CA SER A 183 2.00 -17.29 -12.92
C SER A 183 3.36 -17.61 -13.59
N GLY A 184 4.38 -17.83 -12.74
CA GLY A 184 5.78 -18.05 -13.11
C GLY A 184 6.74 -17.57 -12.00
N SER A 185 8.05 -17.53 -12.28
CA SER A 185 9.10 -17.06 -11.34
C SER A 185 8.88 -15.63 -10.81
N HIS A 186 8.09 -14.81 -11.52
CA HIS A 186 7.78 -13.41 -11.17
C HIS A 186 6.67 -13.24 -10.12
N ALA A 187 5.98 -14.32 -9.71
CA ALA A 187 4.90 -14.26 -8.71
C ALA A 187 5.36 -13.70 -7.34
N LYS A 188 6.67 -13.71 -7.08
CA LYS A 188 7.28 -13.18 -5.85
C LYS A 188 7.89 -11.77 -6.01
N SER A 189 7.74 -11.12 -7.17
CA SER A 189 8.24 -9.76 -7.36
C SER A 189 7.49 -8.77 -6.45
N LEU A 190 8.12 -7.65 -6.12
CA LEU A 190 7.46 -6.60 -5.33
C LEU A 190 6.30 -5.96 -6.11
N LEU A 191 6.38 -5.91 -7.45
CA LEU A 191 5.28 -5.50 -8.32
C LEU A 191 4.08 -6.45 -8.20
N CYS A 192 4.29 -7.76 -8.25
CA CYS A 192 3.21 -8.72 -8.07
C CYS A 192 2.64 -8.74 -6.66
N THR A 193 3.49 -8.51 -5.66
CA THR A 193 3.03 -8.32 -4.26
C THR A 193 2.10 -7.11 -4.20
N ALA A 194 2.51 -5.96 -4.74
CA ALA A 194 1.68 -4.75 -4.79
C ALA A 194 0.35 -4.97 -5.53
N LEU A 195 0.36 -5.70 -6.64
CA LEU A 195 -0.86 -6.09 -7.35
C LEU A 195 -1.80 -6.91 -6.46
N GLN A 196 -1.29 -7.93 -5.77
CA GLN A 196 -2.08 -8.76 -4.87
C GLN A 196 -2.67 -7.94 -3.71
N ASP A 197 -1.89 -7.02 -3.14
CA ASP A 197 -2.37 -6.13 -2.08
C ASP A 197 -3.54 -5.28 -2.55
N VAL A 198 -3.40 -4.65 -3.73
CA VAL A 198 -4.44 -3.84 -4.35
C VAL A 198 -5.68 -4.66 -4.69
N GLN A 199 -5.50 -5.85 -5.26
CA GLN A 199 -6.60 -6.75 -5.62
C GLN A 199 -7.35 -7.33 -4.41
N SER A 200 -6.71 -7.37 -3.24
CA SER A 200 -7.39 -7.77 -2.00
C SER A 200 -8.35 -6.69 -1.46
N VAL A 201 -8.23 -5.45 -1.95
CA VAL A 201 -9.13 -4.32 -1.61
C VAL A 201 -10.15 -4.08 -2.72
N TYR A 202 -9.73 -4.24 -3.97
CA TYR A 202 -10.55 -4.00 -5.16
C TYR A 202 -10.49 -5.24 -6.05
N GLU A 203 -11.53 -6.06 -5.99
CA GLU A 203 -11.52 -7.39 -6.58
C GLU A 203 -11.59 -7.37 -8.11
N GLY A 204 -10.88 -8.32 -8.74
CA GLY A 204 -10.93 -8.55 -10.19
C GLY A 204 -10.54 -7.33 -11.01
N ASP A 205 -11.46 -6.86 -11.85
CA ASP A 205 -11.28 -5.72 -12.74
C ASP A 205 -11.89 -4.42 -12.20
N GLU A 206 -12.20 -4.34 -10.90
CA GLU A 206 -12.82 -3.15 -10.31
C GLU A 206 -12.04 -1.87 -10.61
N LEU A 207 -10.71 -1.88 -10.43
CA LEU A 207 -9.88 -0.72 -10.76
C LEU A 207 -9.97 -0.32 -12.24
N SER A 208 -10.22 -1.27 -13.13
CA SER A 208 -10.37 -1.05 -14.58
C SER A 208 -11.75 -0.50 -14.97
N THR A 209 -12.73 -0.46 -14.05
CA THR A 209 -14.05 0.11 -14.32
C THR A 209 -14.10 1.63 -14.22
N ILE A 210 -12.99 2.28 -13.83
CA ILE A 210 -12.95 3.73 -13.82
C ILE A 210 -13.18 4.25 -15.24
N THR A 211 -14.06 5.23 -15.37
CA THR A 211 -14.26 5.93 -16.63
C THR A 211 -14.10 7.41 -16.41
N CYS A 212 -13.63 8.08 -17.45
CA CYS A 212 -13.59 9.52 -17.52
C CYS A 212 -14.41 9.93 -18.75
N ASN A 213 -15.67 10.31 -18.55
CA ASN A 213 -16.59 10.73 -19.62
C ASN A 213 -16.80 9.69 -20.74
N GLY A 214 -16.52 8.41 -20.46
CA GLY A 214 -16.48 7.37 -21.50
C GLY A 214 -15.31 7.47 -22.49
N GLU A 215 -14.36 8.37 -22.29
CA GLU A 215 -13.21 8.57 -23.19
C GLU A 215 -12.07 7.57 -22.94
N ILE A 216 -12.04 6.95 -21.76
CA ILE A 216 -11.03 5.94 -21.41
C ILE A 216 -11.52 4.58 -21.91
N SER A 217 -10.80 4.01 -22.86
CA SER A 217 -11.04 2.66 -23.40
C SER A 217 -10.03 1.68 -22.80
N ILE A 218 -10.49 0.84 -21.88
CA ILE A 218 -9.65 -0.20 -21.27
C ILE A 218 -9.12 -1.18 -22.31
N GLU A 219 -9.90 -1.51 -23.35
CA GLU A 219 -9.47 -2.40 -24.42
C GLU A 219 -8.32 -1.82 -25.24
N LYS A 220 -8.35 -0.51 -25.49
CA LYS A 220 -7.22 0.18 -26.14
C LYS A 220 -5.96 0.11 -25.27
N ILE A 221 -6.10 0.32 -23.96
CA ILE A 221 -4.99 0.24 -23.01
C ILE A 221 -4.41 -1.18 -22.97
N ARG A 222 -5.26 -2.22 -22.88
CA ARG A 222 -4.85 -3.63 -22.91
C ARG A 222 -4.08 -3.96 -24.20
N ALA A 223 -4.58 -3.51 -25.36
CA ALA A 223 -3.90 -3.70 -26.64
C ALA A 223 -2.53 -2.99 -26.70
N GLU A 224 -2.43 -1.77 -26.14
CA GLU A 224 -1.17 -1.04 -26.06
C GLU A 224 -0.15 -1.74 -25.14
N VAL A 225 -0.58 -2.17 -23.96
CA VAL A 225 0.24 -2.94 -23.01
C VAL A 225 0.76 -4.21 -23.66
N GLN A 226 -0.10 -4.98 -24.32
CA GLN A 226 0.32 -6.20 -25.01
C GLN A 226 1.39 -5.93 -26.06
N LYS A 227 1.24 -4.87 -26.86
CA LYS A 227 2.20 -4.49 -27.89
C LYS A 227 3.57 -4.12 -27.30
N LEU A 228 3.59 -3.41 -26.17
CA LEU A 228 4.83 -3.02 -25.48
C LEU A 228 5.57 -4.24 -24.94
N LEU A 229 4.84 -5.17 -24.31
CA LEU A 229 5.41 -6.39 -23.74
C LEU A 229 6.00 -7.33 -24.80
N THR A 230 5.33 -7.49 -25.95
CA THR A 230 5.87 -8.27 -27.07
C THR A 230 7.18 -7.66 -27.61
N LYS A 231 7.28 -6.32 -27.64
CA LYS A 231 8.50 -5.63 -28.08
C LYS A 231 9.66 -5.84 -27.10
N GLU A 232 9.41 -5.79 -25.80
CA GLU A 232 10.43 -6.07 -24.77
C GLU A 232 10.96 -7.50 -24.88
N GLN A 233 10.08 -8.49 -25.12
CA GLN A 233 10.47 -9.89 -25.28
C GLN A 233 11.33 -10.14 -26.53
N ALA A 234 11.09 -9.39 -27.62
CA ALA A 234 11.88 -9.51 -28.84
C ALA A 234 13.31 -8.91 -28.75
N ILE A 235 13.59 -8.11 -27.71
CA ILE A 235 14.91 -7.48 -27.49
C ILE A 235 15.84 -8.35 -26.62
N MET A 236 15.30 -9.38 -25.95
CA MET A 236 16.11 -10.37 -25.23
C MET A 236 16.66 -11.43 -26.19
N PRO A 237 17.99 -11.69 -26.23
CA PRO A 237 18.54 -12.78 -27.03
C PRO A 237 17.93 -14.13 -26.61
N PRO A 238 17.66 -15.06 -27.55
CA PRO A 238 17.21 -16.39 -27.19
C PRO A 238 18.29 -17.07 -26.34
N LEU A 239 17.89 -17.68 -25.22
CA LEU A 239 18.73 -18.64 -24.52
C LEU A 239 18.96 -19.82 -25.48
N VAL A 240 20.15 -19.90 -26.06
CA VAL A 240 20.55 -20.98 -26.96
C VAL A 240 20.56 -22.28 -26.17
N GLY A 241 19.70 -23.22 -26.56
CA GLY A 241 19.70 -24.56 -26.01
C GLY A 241 18.50 -25.40 -26.46
N ALA A 242 18.55 -25.92 -27.68
CA ALA A 242 18.21 -27.31 -28.02
C ALA A 242 18.14 -27.50 -29.54
N SER A 243 18.86 -28.52 -30.01
CA SER A 243 19.05 -28.96 -31.38
C SER A 243 17.77 -29.10 -32.21
N GLN A 244 17.85 -28.69 -33.47
CA GLN A 244 17.08 -29.31 -34.55
C GLN A 244 18.03 -29.90 -35.58
N SER A 245 17.93 -31.23 -35.69
CA SER A 245 18.44 -32.02 -36.79
C SER A 245 17.73 -31.60 -38.08
N TYR A 246 18.51 -31.31 -39.12
CA TYR A 246 18.05 -31.29 -40.50
C TYR A 246 19.00 -32.19 -41.29
N GLY A 247 18.45 -33.25 -41.86
CA GLY A 247 19.10 -33.98 -42.94
C GLY A 247 18.91 -33.24 -44.26
N ASP A 248 19.90 -33.28 -45.13
CA ASP A 248 19.78 -33.84 -46.48
C ASP A 248 21.19 -33.99 -47.12
N GLN A 249 21.22 -34.73 -48.22
CA GLN A 249 22.28 -35.59 -48.77
C GLN A 249 23.40 -34.94 -49.62
N ASN A 250 24.38 -35.82 -49.96
CA ASN A 250 25.35 -35.82 -51.08
C ASN A 250 26.69 -35.09 -50.80
N GLU A 251 27.88 -35.59 -51.12
CA GLU A 251 28.36 -36.79 -51.84
C GLU A 251 29.89 -36.95 -51.57
N ILE A 252 30.38 -38.20 -51.61
CA ILE A 252 31.71 -38.64 -52.11
C ILE A 252 32.98 -38.51 -51.22
N GLU A 253 33.41 -39.70 -50.79
CA GLU A 253 34.75 -40.33 -50.79
C GLU A 253 35.83 -40.12 -49.68
N ASN A 254 36.23 -41.31 -49.20
CA ASN A 254 37.57 -41.80 -48.82
C ASN A 254 38.14 -41.60 -47.40
N LEU A 255 37.87 -42.64 -46.60
CA LEU A 255 38.82 -43.64 -46.06
C LEU A 255 40.17 -43.18 -45.46
N GLY A 256 40.27 -43.34 -44.13
CA GLY A 256 41.49 -43.59 -43.36
C GLY A 256 41.13 -43.69 -41.87
N GLN A 257 40.97 -44.89 -41.29
CA GLN A 257 41.95 -45.57 -40.41
C GLN A 257 42.54 -44.63 -39.33
N LEU A 258 42.54 -44.91 -38.02
CA LEU A 258 42.63 -46.16 -37.26
C LEU A 258 42.49 -45.87 -35.74
N HIS A 259 42.08 -46.89 -34.96
CA HIS A 259 42.23 -47.09 -33.50
C HIS A 259 41.38 -46.21 -32.55
N GLU A 260 40.37 -46.73 -31.82
CA GLU A 260 40.32 -47.83 -30.82
C GLU A 260 41.07 -47.49 -29.52
N ASN A 261 40.29 -47.24 -28.45
CA ASN A 261 40.32 -48.00 -27.19
C ASN A 261 39.37 -47.35 -26.14
N THR A 262 38.18 -47.94 -26.04
CA THR A 262 37.28 -48.07 -24.86
C THR A 262 38.07 -48.73 -23.68
N PRO A 263 37.60 -48.86 -22.41
CA PRO A 263 36.20 -48.81 -21.99
C PRO A 263 35.80 -48.37 -20.54
N LYS A 264 34.48 -48.16 -20.38
CA LYS A 264 33.60 -48.53 -19.22
C LYS A 264 33.77 -47.76 -17.89
N GLU A 265 32.75 -47.52 -17.06
CA GLU A 265 31.39 -48.05 -16.86
C GLU A 265 30.59 -46.98 -16.05
N THR A 266 29.40 -46.54 -16.45
CA THR A 266 28.05 -47.08 -16.13
C THR A 266 27.58 -46.88 -14.69
N SER A 267 26.51 -46.10 -14.49
CA SER A 267 25.26 -46.64 -13.93
C SER A 267 24.13 -45.60 -13.97
N SER A 268 23.15 -45.87 -14.84
CA SER A 268 21.79 -45.35 -14.70
C SER A 268 21.06 -46.17 -13.64
N PHE A 269 20.28 -45.53 -12.78
CA PHE A 269 19.17 -46.20 -12.11
C PHE A 269 17.95 -45.27 -12.11
N SER A 270 16.97 -45.61 -12.96
CA SER A 270 15.58 -45.19 -12.84
C SER A 270 14.89 -46.09 -11.82
N ASN A 271 14.05 -45.52 -10.96
CA ASN A 271 12.91 -46.24 -10.40
C ASN A 271 11.77 -45.28 -10.05
N THR A 272 10.67 -45.45 -10.77
CA THR A 272 9.34 -44.89 -10.50
C THR A 272 8.53 -45.95 -9.77
N GLN A 273 8.02 -45.67 -8.56
CA GLN A 273 6.95 -46.48 -7.96
C GLN A 273 5.93 -45.64 -7.16
N LYS A 274 4.72 -45.60 -7.74
CA LYS A 274 3.37 -45.76 -7.15
C LYS A 274 2.90 -44.90 -5.97
N ALA A 275 1.84 -44.17 -6.32
CA ALA A 275 0.80 -43.54 -5.50
C ALA A 275 0.33 -44.33 -4.26
N THR A 276 0.08 -43.58 -3.18
CA THR A 276 -1.07 -43.80 -2.29
C THR A 276 -1.73 -42.46 -2.00
N SER A 277 -3.02 -42.39 -2.33
CA SER A 277 -3.93 -41.29 -2.03
C SER A 277 -4.34 -41.38 -0.56
N VAL A 278 -4.11 -40.33 0.22
CA VAL A 278 -4.66 -40.17 1.57
C VAL A 278 -5.62 -39.00 1.55
N VAL A 279 -6.87 -39.28 1.17
CA VAL A 279 -7.99 -38.35 1.32
C VAL A 279 -8.98 -38.98 2.29
N PHE A 280 -8.79 -38.72 3.59
CA PHE A 280 -9.79 -38.56 4.68
C PHE A 280 -9.14 -38.84 6.05
N PRO A 281 -8.99 -37.81 6.91
CA PRO A 281 -9.89 -37.73 8.06
C PRO A 281 -10.34 -36.29 8.41
N LEU A 282 -10.23 -35.32 7.49
CA LEU A 282 -10.50 -33.91 7.78
C LEU A 282 -11.99 -33.62 8.08
N PHE A 283 -12.92 -34.37 7.47
CA PHE A 283 -14.35 -34.19 7.73
C PHE A 283 -14.77 -34.66 9.12
N GLY A 284 -14.12 -35.71 9.66
CA GLY A 284 -14.39 -36.18 11.03
C GLY A 284 -13.97 -35.16 12.09
N ILE A 285 -12.86 -34.45 11.83
CA ILE A 285 -12.36 -33.38 12.69
C ILE A 285 -13.32 -32.17 12.66
N LEU A 286 -13.76 -31.74 11.47
CA LEU A 286 -14.70 -30.62 11.32
C LEU A 286 -16.07 -30.90 11.95
N LEU A 287 -16.58 -32.13 11.78
CA LEU A 287 -17.86 -32.53 12.40
C LEU A 287 -17.77 -32.54 13.93
N SER A 288 -16.63 -32.97 14.47
CA SER A 288 -16.39 -32.98 15.91
C SER A 288 -16.37 -31.56 16.48
N PHE A 289 -15.66 -30.62 15.85
CA PHE A 289 -15.65 -29.22 16.27
C PHE A 289 -17.04 -28.55 16.21
N PHE A 290 -17.84 -28.86 15.19
CA PHE A 290 -19.20 -28.33 15.07
C PHE A 290 -20.12 -28.79 16.21
N LEU A 291 -20.00 -30.05 16.64
CA LEU A 291 -20.76 -30.57 17.78
C LEU A 291 -20.32 -29.93 19.10
N PHE A 292 -19.01 -29.79 19.35
CA PHE A 292 -18.54 -29.12 20.57
C PHE A 292 -18.88 -27.63 20.62
N TYR A 293 -18.91 -26.94 19.47
CA TYR A 293 -19.36 -25.55 19.41
C TYR A 293 -20.81 -25.37 19.87
N LYS A 294 -21.69 -26.32 19.55
CA LYS A 294 -23.12 -26.24 19.91
C LYS A 294 -23.41 -26.58 21.39
N PHE A 295 -22.52 -27.32 22.07
CA PHE A 295 -22.73 -27.79 23.44
C PHE A 295 -21.81 -27.18 24.50
N THR A 296 -20.92 -26.25 24.12
CA THR A 296 -20.07 -25.53 25.08
C THR A 296 -20.78 -24.24 25.56
N PRO A 297 -20.96 -24.00 26.88
CA PRO A 297 -21.65 -22.81 27.40
C PRO A 297 -20.93 -21.46 27.15
N ALA A 298 -19.83 -21.46 26.40
CA ALA A 298 -19.00 -20.28 26.14
C ALA A 298 -19.60 -19.29 25.12
N ALA A 299 -20.55 -19.72 24.28
CA ALA A 299 -21.20 -18.84 23.31
C ALA A 299 -22.01 -17.71 23.98
N THR A 300 -22.61 -17.98 25.13
CA THR A 300 -23.39 -17.00 25.90
C THR A 300 -22.49 -16.00 26.63
N TRP A 301 -21.30 -16.43 27.06
CA TRP A 301 -20.33 -15.56 27.75
C TRP A 301 -19.77 -14.50 26.81
N LEU A 302 -19.41 -14.89 25.58
CA LEU A 302 -18.88 -13.99 24.55
C LEU A 302 -19.90 -12.90 24.16
N HIS A 303 -21.20 -13.24 24.12
CA HIS A 303 -22.22 -12.27 23.76
C HIS A 303 -22.46 -11.20 24.84
N SER A 304 -22.31 -11.57 26.13
CA SER A 304 -22.46 -10.62 27.25
C SER A 304 -21.29 -9.64 27.35
N HIS A 305 -20.07 -10.06 27.01
CA HIS A 305 -18.87 -9.24 27.12
C HIS A 305 -18.74 -8.22 25.96
N LEU A 306 -19.44 -8.43 24.84
CA LEU A 306 -19.44 -7.52 23.69
C LEU A 306 -20.53 -6.45 23.74
N GLN A 307 -21.49 -6.53 24.68
CA GLN A 307 -22.59 -5.56 24.79
C GLN A 307 -22.42 -4.54 25.93
N SER A 308 -21.38 -4.61 26.77
CA SER A 308 -21.25 -3.76 27.96
C SER A 308 -20.42 -2.47 27.81
N LYS A 309 -20.22 -1.95 26.60
CA LYS A 309 -19.71 -0.57 26.41
C LYS A 309 -20.43 0.14 25.26
N LYS A 310 -21.58 0.72 25.59
CA LYS A 310 -22.22 1.76 24.78
C LYS A 310 -22.73 2.85 25.71
N ASN A 311 -21.99 3.96 25.77
CA ASN A 311 -22.45 5.33 26.03
C ASN A 311 -21.23 6.26 25.94
N ILE A 312 -20.86 6.58 24.69
CA ILE A 312 -20.12 7.81 24.39
C ILE A 312 -21.08 8.61 23.52
N SER A 313 -21.68 9.63 24.14
CA SER A 313 -22.59 10.58 23.51
C SER A 313 -21.83 11.42 22.49
N PHE A 314 -22.14 11.24 21.21
CA PHE A 314 -21.78 12.19 20.16
C PHE A 314 -22.82 13.30 20.16
N ASN A 315 -22.49 14.46 20.74
CA ASN A 315 -23.23 15.70 20.51
C ASN A 315 -22.64 16.38 19.28
N LEU A 316 -23.44 16.43 18.20
CA LEU A 316 -23.21 17.33 17.08
C LEU A 316 -24.50 18.07 16.77
N ASN A 317 -24.35 19.39 16.80
CA ASN A 317 -25.20 20.45 16.26
C ASN A 317 -26.45 20.82 17.06
N GLU A 318 -26.42 22.02 17.63
CA GLU A 318 -27.45 22.99 17.25
C GLU A 318 -26.88 24.40 17.22
N GLU A 319 -27.29 25.07 16.17
CA GLU A 319 -26.85 26.35 15.63
C GLU A 319 -27.45 27.48 16.49
N GLU A 320 -26.58 28.40 16.90
CA GLU A 320 -26.92 29.58 17.68
C GLU A 320 -27.80 30.51 16.83
N THR A 321 -29.10 30.50 17.09
CA THR A 321 -30.03 31.53 16.64
C THR A 321 -30.59 32.24 17.87
N HIS A 322 -30.14 33.47 18.07
CA HIS A 322 -30.75 34.43 18.98
C HIS A 322 -32.08 34.89 18.37
N ASP A 323 -33.19 34.71 19.10
CA ASP A 323 -34.31 35.67 19.10
C ASP A 323 -35.26 35.47 20.30
N LEU A 324 -35.32 36.54 21.11
CA LEU A 324 -36.45 37.17 21.81
C LEU A 324 -37.76 36.37 22.07
N LEU A 325 -38.13 36.19 23.35
CA LEU A 325 -39.27 36.88 24.03
C LEU A 325 -39.64 36.18 25.36
N GLU A 326 -39.51 36.97 26.44
CA GLU A 326 -40.56 37.28 27.44
C GLU A 326 -41.59 36.20 27.78
N ASN A 327 -41.51 35.66 29.00
CA ASN A 327 -42.65 35.03 29.65
C ASN A 327 -43.00 35.77 30.95
N THR A 328 -44.08 36.53 30.83
CA THR A 328 -44.85 37.16 31.90
C THR A 328 -45.65 36.13 32.69
N HIS A 329 -45.63 36.31 34.01
CA HIS A 329 -46.60 35.91 35.05
C HIS A 329 -47.50 34.67 34.86
N ASN A 330 -47.49 33.81 35.88
CA ASN A 330 -48.71 33.59 36.67
C ASN A 330 -48.39 33.23 38.13
N SER A 331 -49.09 33.94 39.01
CA SER A 331 -49.13 33.83 40.47
C SER A 331 -50.07 32.72 40.94
N ILE A 332 -49.72 31.99 42.01
CA ILE A 332 -50.65 31.57 43.07
C ILE A 332 -49.92 31.63 44.42
N ILE A 333 -50.58 32.28 45.37
CA ILE A 333 -50.23 32.50 46.78
C ILE A 333 -50.96 31.44 47.61
N GLU A 334 -50.31 30.84 48.60
CA GLU A 334 -50.86 30.69 49.96
C GLU A 334 -49.79 30.30 51.00
N ASN A 335 -50.08 30.62 52.24
CA ASN A 335 -49.20 31.22 53.24
C ASN A 335 -49.11 30.32 54.49
N SER A 336 -47.94 30.27 55.16
CA SER A 336 -47.88 30.10 56.62
C SER A 336 -46.51 30.50 57.19
N ASN A 337 -46.46 31.73 57.71
CA ASN A 337 -45.83 32.20 58.97
C ASN A 337 -44.43 31.67 59.35
N THR A 338 -43.43 32.57 59.47
CA THR A 338 -42.90 33.06 60.77
C THR A 338 -41.73 34.07 60.65
N HIS A 339 -41.91 35.22 61.33
CA HIS A 339 -40.96 36.19 61.92
C HIS A 339 -40.07 37.15 61.06
N LEU A 340 -40.38 38.45 61.21
CA LEU A 340 -39.63 39.67 60.85
C LEU A 340 -38.31 39.84 61.63
N VAL A 341 -37.29 40.48 61.01
CA VAL A 341 -36.65 41.75 61.43
C VAL A 341 -36.01 42.41 60.18
N GLY A 342 -36.20 43.73 59.99
CA GLY A 342 -35.68 44.50 58.84
C GLY A 342 -34.61 45.54 59.21
N TYR A 343 -34.04 46.17 58.18
CA TYR A 343 -33.49 47.53 58.19
C TYR A 343 -33.61 48.15 56.78
N HIS A 344 -34.11 49.39 56.72
CA HIS A 344 -34.25 50.22 55.52
C HIS A 344 -33.00 51.10 55.30
N PRO A 345 -32.59 51.37 54.06
CA PRO A 345 -31.60 52.40 53.73
C PRO A 345 -32.27 53.76 53.44
N SER A 346 -31.56 54.84 53.79
CA SER A 346 -31.79 56.22 53.35
C SER A 346 -31.20 56.49 51.97
#